data_AF-A0A4Q6B477-F1
#
_entry.id   AF-A0A4Q6B477-F1
#
_cell.length_a   1.000
_cell.length_b   1.000
_cell.length_c   1.000
_cell.angle_alpha   90.00
_cell.angle_beta   90.00
_cell.angle_gamma   90.00
#
_symmetry.space_group_name_H-M   'P 1'
#
loop_
_entity.id
_entity.type
_entity.pdbx_description
1 polymer ?
#
loop_
_entity_poly.entity_id
_entity_poly.type
_entity_poly.pdbx_seq_one_letter_code
_entity_poly.pdbx_strand_id
1 'polypeptide(L)' 'MKTQECPRCANEARLAKRTFSDQALAALVVWNDLPENLIDESICEDCYSELRDILIERIEEVKEVEPRKFNRAS' A
#
# COMPACT_ATOMS: atom_id res chain seq x y z
N MET A 1 -13.20 2.51 20.14
CA MET A 1 -12.37 1.91 19.06
C MET A 1 -10.92 2.03 19.49
N LYS A 2 -10.13 0.95 19.45
CA LYS A 2 -8.72 0.95 19.86
C LYS A 2 -7.84 1.41 18.71
N THR A 3 -6.88 2.29 18.99
CA THR A 3 -5.76 2.63 18.11
C THR A 3 -4.67 1.56 18.23
N GLN A 4 -3.87 1.41 17.17
CA GLN A 4 -2.73 0.51 17.08
C GLN A 4 -1.60 1.23 16.34
N GLU A 5 -0.36 0.81 16.59
CA GLU A 5 0.80 1.33 15.88
C GLU A 5 0.78 0.91 14.40
N CYS A 6 0.86 1.87 13.48
CA CYS A 6 0.85 1.60 12.05
C CYS A 6 2.17 0.93 11.62
N PRO A 7 2.15 -0.24 10.97
CA PRO A 7 3.38 -0.96 10.61
C PRO A 7 4.21 -0.27 9.52
N ARG A 8 3.67 0.75 8.83
CA ARG A 8 4.40 1.55 7.82
C ARG A 8 5.08 2.79 8.42
N CYS A 9 4.38 3.55 9.27
CA CYS A 9 4.85 4.85 9.76
C CYS A 9 5.09 4.93 11.27
N ALA A 10 4.81 3.85 12.02
CA ALA A 10 4.91 3.77 13.48
C ALA A 10 4.03 4.76 14.27
N ASN A 11 3.09 5.46 13.62
CA ASN A 11 2.14 6.33 14.31
C ASN A 11 0.99 5.52 14.92
N GLU A 12 0.53 5.91 16.10
CA GLU A 12 -0.70 5.36 16.70
C GLU A 12 -1.93 5.87 15.94
N ALA A 13 -2.64 4.96 15.28
CA ALA A 13 -3.80 5.31 14.47
C ALA A 13 -4.84 4.20 14.45
N ARG A 14 -5.99 4.48 13.82
CA ARG A 14 -6.92 3.41 13.44
C ARG A 14 -6.39 2.73 12.19
N LEU A 15 -6.18 1.42 12.29
CA LEU A 15 -5.73 0.62 11.16
C LEU A 15 -6.93 -0.06 10.50
N ALA A 16 -6.86 -0.19 9.18
CA ALA A 16 -7.82 -0.94 8.39
C ALA A 16 -7.11 -1.67 7.26
N LYS A 17 -7.64 -2.82 6.84
CA LYS A 17 -7.20 -3.46 5.61
C LYS A 17 -7.51 -2.53 4.43
N ARG A 18 -6.49 -2.26 3.62
CA ARG A 18 -6.59 -1.41 2.44
C ARG A 18 -6.35 -2.24 1.20
N THR A 19 -7.19 -2.04 0.19
CA THR A 19 -7.09 -2.76 -1.08
C THR A 19 -6.50 -1.85 -2.15
N PHE A 20 -5.53 -2.39 -2.87
CA PHE A 20 -4.96 -1.86 -4.10
C PHE A 20 -5.04 -2.98 -5.15
N SER A 21 -5.07 -2.61 -6.43
CA SER A 21 -4.98 -3.61 -7.50
C SER A 21 -3.59 -4.25 -7.51
N ASP A 22 -3.47 -5.43 -8.12
CA ASP A 22 -2.18 -6.13 -8.27
C ASP A 22 -1.14 -5.26 -9.00
N GLN A 23 -1.59 -4.46 -9.98
CA GLN A 23 -0.72 -3.54 -10.70
C GLN A 23 -0.25 -2.36 -9.83
N ALA A 24 -1.16 -1.77 -9.05
CA ALA A 24 -0.81 -0.69 -8.13
C ALA A 24 0.16 -1.17 -7.03
N LEU A 25 -0.06 -2.36 -6.49
CA LEU A 25 0.88 -2.98 -5.54
C LEU A 25 2.24 -3.24 -6.18
N ALA A 26 2.27 -3.76 -7.41
CA ALA A 26 3.52 -3.97 -8.15
C ALA A 26 4.28 -2.66 -8.34
N ALA A 27 3.59 -1.57 -8.69
CA ALA A 27 4.19 -0.26 -8.84
C ALA A 27 4.79 0.24 -7.52
N LEU A 28 4.00 0.25 -6.43
CA LEU A 28 4.45 0.70 -5.10
C LEU A 28 5.65 -0.09 -4.57
N VAL A 29 5.70 -1.40 -4.85
CA VAL A 29 6.84 -2.25 -4.48
C VAL A 29 8.08 -1.93 -5.33
N VAL A 30 7.93 -1.83 -6.65
CA VAL A 30 9.03 -1.52 -7.57
C VAL A 30 9.62 -0.14 -7.28
N TRP A 31 8.79 0.81 -6.88
CA TRP A 31 9.20 2.16 -6.50
C TRP A 31 9.70 2.27 -5.05
N ASN A 32 9.62 1.18 -4.28
CA ASN A 32 10.02 1.11 -2.87
C ASN A 32 9.20 2.04 -1.94
N ASP A 33 7.96 2.36 -2.34
CA ASP A 33 6.99 3.15 -1.56
C ASP A 33 6.17 2.27 -0.59
N LEU A 34 6.03 0.98 -0.92
CA LEU A 34 5.40 -0.03 -0.07
C LEU A 34 6.27 -1.30 0.00
N PRO A 35 6.77 -1.68 1.19
CA PRO A 35 7.44 -2.95 1.39
C PRO A 35 6.54 -4.15 1.10
N GLU A 36 7.07 -5.20 0.46
CA GLU A 36 6.29 -6.42 0.14
C GLU A 36 5.68 -7.11 1.36
N ASN A 37 6.34 -7.03 2.52
CA ASN A 37 5.85 -7.61 3.78
C ASN A 37 4.67 -6.83 4.41
N LEU A 38 4.33 -5.65 3.87
CA LEU A 38 3.18 -4.85 4.30
C LEU A 38 1.98 -4.98 3.35
N ILE A 39 2.08 -5.83 2.33
CA ILE A 39 0.96 -6.12 1.43
C ILE A 39 -0.11 -6.86 2.22
N ASP A 40 -1.37 -6.43 2.07
CA ASP A 40 -2.56 -6.90 2.80
C ASP A 40 -2.57 -6.66 4.33
N GLU A 41 -1.52 -6.03 4.86
CA GLU A 41 -1.48 -5.57 6.25
C GLU A 41 -2.38 -4.35 6.47
N SER A 42 -2.83 -4.19 7.72
CA SER A 42 -3.65 -3.03 8.08
C SER A 42 -2.77 -1.81 8.31
N ILE A 43 -2.99 -0.75 7.54
CA ILE A 43 -2.27 0.53 7.66
C ILE A 43 -3.23 1.65 8.08
N CYS A 44 -2.66 2.76 8.56
CA CYS A 44 -3.44 3.96 8.89
C CYS A 44 -3.99 4.63 7.61
N GLU A 45 -4.97 5.52 7.80
CA GLU A 45 -5.55 6.31 6.72
C GLU A 45 -4.53 7.23 6.04
N ASP A 46 -3.63 7.84 6.79
CA ASP A 46 -2.64 8.78 6.23
C ASP A 46 -1.66 8.06 5.28
N CYS A 47 -1.13 6.90 5.69
CA CYS A 47 -0.30 6.07 4.82
C CYS A 47 -1.05 5.60 3.58
N TYR A 48 -2.34 5.30 3.72
CA TYR A 48 -3.15 4.89 2.58
C TYR A 48 -3.36 6.02 1.57
N SER A 49 -3.64 7.22 2.08
CA SER A 49 -3.81 8.42 1.26
C SER A 49 -2.52 8.78 0.54
N GLU A 50 -1.38 8.75 1.23
CA GLU A 50 -0.06 9.00 0.63
C GLU A 50 0.26 8.03 -0.52
N LEU A 51 0.04 6.73 -0.32
CA LEU A 51 0.25 5.73 -1.37
C LEU A 51 -0.71 5.94 -2.56
N ARG A 52 -1.95 6.37 -2.30
CA ARG A 52 -2.90 6.72 -3.37
C ARG A 52 -2.44 7.93 -4.16
N ASP A 53 -1.96 8.97 -3.48
CA ASP A 53 -1.50 10.19 -4.12
C ASP A 53 -0.30 9.89 -5.04
N ILE A 54 0.66 9.09 -4.58
CA ILE A 54 1.79 8.61 -5.40
C ILE A 54 1.30 7.88 -6.67
N LEU A 55 0.34 6.98 -6.51
CA LEU A 55 -0.24 6.23 -7.64
C LEU A 55 -0.99 7.14 -8.64
N ILE A 56 -1.65 8.19 -8.15
CA ILE A 56 -2.37 9.15 -8.97
C ILE A 56 -1.37 10.03 -9.74
N GLU A 57 -0.34 10.55 -9.06
CA GLU A 57 0.70 11.39 -9.66
C GLU A 57 1.47 10.66 -10.76
N ARG A 58 1.67 9.35 -10.60
CA ARG A 58 2.47 8.51 -11.50
C ARG A 58 1.63 7.53 -12.32
N ILE A 59 0.35 7.86 -12.56
CA ILE A 59 -0.63 6.92 -13.14
C ILE A 59 -0.22 6.37 -14.51
N GLU A 60 0.50 7.15 -15.32
CA GLU A 60 1.00 6.67 -16.62
C GLU A 60 2.14 5.65 -16.43
N GLU A 61 3.02 5.85 -15.45
CA GLU A 61 4.09 4.89 -15.12
C GLU A 61 3.54 3.60 -14.52
N VAL A 62 2.44 3.67 -13.74
CA VAL A 62 1.76 2.47 -13.22
C VAL A 62 1.38 1.51 -14.36
N LYS A 63 0.96 2.05 -15.52
CA LYS A 63 0.55 1.24 -16.67
C LYS A 63 1.70 0.46 -17.30
N GLU A 64 2.94 0.94 -17.15
CA GLU A 64 4.15 0.29 -17.66
C GLU A 64 4.65 -0.83 -16.73
N VAL A 65 4.18 -0.85 -15.47
CA VAL A 65 4.52 -1.91 -14.51
C VAL A 65 3.66 -3.14 -14.78
N GLU A 66 4.31 -4.29 -15.00
CA GLU A 66 3.61 -5.56 -15.13
C GLU A 66 2.96 -5.97 -13.80
N PRO A 67 1.66 -6.35 -13.80
CA PRO A 67 0.99 -6.80 -12.60
C PRO A 67 1.65 -8.07 -12.07
N ARG A 68 1.95 -8.09 -10.78
CA ARG A 68 2.50 -9.26 -10.09
C ARG A 68 1.46 -9.83 -9.14
N LYS A 69 1.37 -11.16 -9.11
CA LYS A 69 0.57 -11.85 -8.09
C LYS A 69 1.35 -11.86 -6.80
N PHE A 70 0.84 -11.13 -5.81
CA PHE A 70 1.32 -11.23 -4.44
C PHE A 70 0.63 -12.43 -3.80
N ASN A 71 1.39 -13.24 -3.05
CA ASN A 71 0.83 -14.33 -2.27
C ASN A 71 0.03 -13.74 -1.10
N ARG A 72 -1.22 -13.36 -1.39
CA ARG A 72 -2.17 -12.86 -0.40
C ARG A 72 -2.53 -14.01 0.53
N ALA A 73 -2.11 -13.97 1.78
CA ALA A 73 -2.57 -14.92 2.79
C ALA A 73 -4.09 -14.73 2.93
N SER A 74 -4.86 -15.69 2.41
CA SER A 74 -6.33 -15.71 2.47
C SER A 74 -6.83 -15.81 3.90
#